data_AF-A0A2G5B4G5-F1
#
_entry.id   AF-A0A2G5B4G5-F1
#
_cell.length_a   1.000
_cell.length_b   1.000
_cell.length_c   1.000
_cell.angle_alpha   90.00
_cell.angle_beta   90.00
_cell.angle_gamma   90.00
#
_symmetry.space_group_name_H-M   'P 1'
#
loop_
_entity.id
_entity.type
_entity.pdbx_description
1 polymer ?
#
loop_
_entity_poly.entity_id
_entity_poly.type
_entity_poly.pdbx_seq_one_letter_code
_entity_poly.pdbx_strand_id
1 'polypeptide(L)'
;MIPITILRRRKWRQEEKQHLLDVVKQVYCQHDIIVWEEVAALIPDHSPTSCKLMYRHLTKTSKKTLLQNPKNEMRSIMSLRSAARQWTQQQDQQLLTLQLLYGSRWNVIGPLLNKSPTQCSNRMTRLRKQRIAEEAYATANNPTPAPAPPRIAAGYEILKAEKVWTPAETQILRDLL
;
A
#
# COMPACT_ATOMS: atom_id res chain seq x y z
N MET A 1 -37.06 6.56 -44.43
CA MET A 1 -37.58 7.38 -43.31
C MET A 1 -37.90 6.44 -42.15
N ILE A 2 -37.06 6.41 -41.12
CA ILE A 2 -37.29 5.58 -39.92
C ILE A 2 -38.02 6.47 -38.90
N PRO A 3 -39.20 6.09 -38.40
CA PRO A 3 -39.97 6.95 -37.52
C PRO A 3 -39.27 7.04 -36.16
N ILE A 4 -39.01 8.27 -35.71
CA ILE A 4 -38.52 8.56 -34.36
C ILE A 4 -39.67 8.27 -33.39
N THR A 5 -39.78 7.03 -32.93
CA THR A 5 -40.71 6.67 -31.87
C THR A 5 -40.27 7.39 -30.60
N ILE A 6 -41.15 8.27 -30.10
CA ILE A 6 -41.05 8.92 -28.80
C ILE A 6 -40.83 7.82 -27.75
N LEU A 7 -39.58 7.66 -27.30
CA LEU A 7 -39.20 6.69 -26.27
C LEU A 7 -39.84 7.12 -24.95
N ARG A 8 -41.07 6.64 -24.69
CA ARG A 8 -41.64 6.63 -23.34
C ARG A 8 -40.61 5.98 -22.44
N ARG A 9 -40.11 6.73 -21.43
CA ARG A 9 -39.18 6.21 -20.41
C ARG A 9 -39.78 4.93 -19.82
N ARG A 10 -39.21 3.79 -20.20
CA ARG A 10 -39.65 2.46 -19.75
C ARG A 10 -39.52 2.40 -18.22
N LYS A 11 -40.57 1.95 -17.55
CA LYS A 11 -40.55 1.74 -16.11
C LYS A 11 -39.65 0.54 -15.80
N TRP A 12 -38.66 0.72 -14.93
CA TRP A 12 -37.78 -0.35 -14.48
C TRP A 12 -38.56 -1.48 -13.81
N ARG A 13 -38.43 -2.69 -14.34
CA ARG A 13 -38.95 -3.93 -13.73
C ARG A 13 -38.15 -4.32 -12.50
N GLN A 14 -38.71 -5.21 -11.69
CA GLN A 14 -38.05 -5.70 -10.49
C GLN A 14 -36.77 -6.50 -10.82
N GLU A 15 -36.83 -7.34 -11.85
CA GLU A 15 -35.67 -8.10 -12.34
C GLU A 15 -34.54 -7.18 -12.82
N GLU A 16 -34.87 -6.12 -13.58
CA GLU A 16 -33.88 -5.14 -14.04
C GLU A 16 -33.22 -4.39 -12.87
N LYS A 17 -33.99 -4.08 -11.82
CA LYS A 17 -33.46 -3.47 -10.59
C LYS A 17 -32.51 -4.42 -9.86
N GLN A 18 -32.84 -5.70 -9.80
CA GLN A 18 -31.98 -6.70 -9.16
C GLN A 18 -30.69 -6.89 -9.98
N HIS A 19 -30.82 -7.05 -11.29
CA HIS A 19 -29.68 -7.11 -12.21
C HIS A 19 -28.78 -5.89 -12.10
N LEU A 20 -29.34 -4.67 -11.98
CA LEU A 20 -28.58 -3.46 -11.71
C LEU A 20 -27.77 -3.53 -10.41
N LEU A 21 -28.34 -4.06 -9.33
CA LEU A 21 -27.61 -4.21 -8.07
C LEU A 21 -26.45 -5.20 -8.22
N ASP A 22 -26.68 -6.32 -8.91
CA ASP A 22 -25.68 -7.37 -9.07
C ASP A 22 -24.53 -6.93 -10.00
N VAL A 23 -24.84 -6.25 -11.10
CA VAL A 23 -23.84 -5.63 -11.98
C VAL A 23 -23.03 -4.55 -11.24
N VAL A 24 -23.70 -3.68 -10.46
CA VAL A 24 -22.98 -2.67 -9.67
C VAL A 24 -22.06 -3.32 -8.64
N LYS A 25 -22.46 -4.43 -8.00
CA LYS A 25 -21.57 -5.20 -7.12
C LYS A 25 -20.37 -5.74 -7.89
N GLN A 26 -20.59 -6.33 -9.07
CA GLN A 26 -19.52 -6.89 -9.89
C GLN A 26 -18.50 -5.82 -10.31
N VAL A 27 -18.97 -4.70 -10.87
CA VAL A 27 -18.11 -3.58 -11.29
C VAL A 27 -17.40 -2.98 -10.08
N TYR A 28 -18.10 -2.80 -8.96
CA TYR A 28 -17.47 -2.32 -7.73
C TYR A 28 -16.48 -3.33 -7.15
N CYS A 29 -16.61 -4.63 -7.39
CA CYS A 29 -15.63 -5.64 -6.98
C CYS A 29 -14.35 -5.58 -7.84
N GLN A 30 -14.45 -5.12 -9.09
CA GLN A 30 -13.31 -4.95 -10.01
C GLN A 30 -12.65 -3.58 -9.85
N HIS A 31 -13.43 -2.53 -9.59
CA HIS A 31 -12.98 -1.14 -9.52
C HIS A 31 -13.35 -0.50 -8.19
N ASP A 32 -12.48 0.32 -7.59
CA ASP A 32 -12.78 1.03 -6.33
C ASP A 32 -13.84 2.14 -6.47
N ILE A 33 -14.24 2.44 -7.71
CA ILE A 33 -15.25 3.43 -8.08
C ILE A 33 -16.24 2.75 -9.01
N ILE A 34 -17.53 3.06 -8.87
CA ILE A 34 -18.56 2.57 -9.79
C ILE A 34 -18.45 3.39 -11.09
N VAL A 35 -17.92 2.75 -12.14
CA VAL A 35 -17.87 3.30 -13.50
C VAL A 35 -19.22 3.00 -14.17
N TRP A 36 -20.07 4.02 -14.32
CA TRP A 36 -21.45 3.83 -14.76
C TRP A 36 -21.56 3.45 -16.24
N GLU A 37 -20.53 3.76 -17.02
CA GLU A 37 -20.35 3.38 -18.41
C GLU A 37 -20.25 1.85 -18.55
N GLU A 38 -19.45 1.19 -17.71
CA GLU A 38 -19.32 -0.27 -17.66
C GLU A 38 -20.62 -0.92 -17.15
N VAL A 39 -21.24 -0.33 -16.13
CA VAL A 39 -22.53 -0.81 -15.62
C VAL A 39 -23.60 -0.77 -16.71
N ALA A 40 -23.68 0.32 -17.47
CA ALA A 40 -24.64 0.46 -18.56
C ALA A 40 -24.36 -0.49 -19.73
N ALA A 41 -23.08 -0.78 -20.02
CA ALA A 41 -22.71 -1.75 -21.05
C ALA A 41 -23.24 -3.17 -20.73
N LEU A 42 -23.45 -3.49 -19.45
CA LEU A 42 -23.95 -4.78 -18.96
C LEU A 42 -25.47 -4.82 -18.70
N ILE A 43 -26.17 -3.70 -18.91
CA ILE A 43 -27.61 -3.59 -18.67
C ILE A 43 -28.28 -3.08 -19.97
N PRO A 44 -28.94 -3.98 -20.73
CA PRO A 44 -29.50 -3.62 -22.04
C PRO A 44 -30.58 -2.53 -21.90
N ASP A 45 -30.65 -1.65 -22.90
CA ASP A 45 -31.61 -0.54 -23.01
C ASP A 45 -31.52 0.53 -21.90
N HIS A 46 -30.47 0.52 -21.08
CA HIS A 46 -30.30 1.50 -20.01
C HIS A 46 -29.01 2.31 -20.17
N SER A 47 -29.14 3.64 -20.12
CA SER A 47 -27.99 4.53 -20.17
C SER A 47 -27.28 4.63 -18.81
N PRO A 48 -25.99 5.04 -18.77
CA PRO A 48 -25.24 5.26 -17.51
C PRO A 48 -25.99 6.15 -16.52
N THR A 49 -26.60 7.22 -17.03
CA THR A 49 -27.41 8.16 -16.25
C THR A 49 -28.67 7.50 -15.68
N SER A 50 -29.35 6.65 -16.47
CA SER A 50 -30.52 5.88 -16.04
C SER A 50 -30.16 4.91 -14.91
N CYS A 51 -29.07 4.14 -15.10
CA CYS A 51 -28.55 3.20 -14.10
C CYS A 51 -28.20 3.91 -12.78
N LYS A 52 -27.45 5.03 -12.85
CA LYS A 52 -27.06 5.83 -11.69
C LYS A 52 -28.27 6.39 -10.93
N LEU A 53 -29.26 6.91 -11.65
CA LEU A 53 -30.49 7.44 -11.06
C LEU A 53 -31.30 6.32 -10.37
N MET A 54 -31.44 5.17 -11.02
CA MET A 54 -32.17 4.04 -10.46
C MET A 54 -31.46 3.47 -9.23
N TYR A 55 -30.16 3.27 -9.28
CA TYR A 55 -29.37 2.80 -8.14
C TYR A 55 -29.49 3.76 -6.94
N ARG A 56 -29.45 5.08 -7.18
CA ARG A 56 -29.70 6.10 -6.15
C ARG A 56 -31.11 5.99 -5.56
N HIS A 57 -32.12 5.67 -6.36
CA HIS A 57 -33.47 5.43 -5.85
C HIS A 57 -33.50 4.17 -5.00
N LEU A 58 -33.01 3.03 -5.49
CA LEU A 58 -33.00 1.74 -4.77
C LEU A 58 -32.29 1.83 -3.42
N THR A 59 -31.20 2.58 -3.34
CA THR A 59 -30.46 2.80 -2.09
C THR A 59 -31.12 3.82 -1.16
N LYS A 60 -31.97 4.72 -1.68
CA LYS A 60 -32.72 5.69 -0.86
C LYS A 60 -34.05 5.14 -0.34
N THR A 61 -34.75 4.28 -1.10
CA THR A 61 -36.07 3.72 -0.73
C THR A 61 -36.02 2.53 0.25
N SER A 62 -34.83 2.08 0.68
CA SER A 62 -34.63 0.86 1.50
C SER A 62 -35.24 0.85 2.91
N LYS A 63 -36.10 1.82 3.29
CA LYS A 63 -36.85 1.77 4.56
C LYS A 63 -38.13 0.91 4.50
N LYS A 64 -38.61 0.48 3.31
CA LYS A 64 -39.96 -0.11 3.17
C LYS A 64 -40.04 -1.49 2.47
N THR A 65 -38.95 -2.12 2.07
CA THR A 65 -39.03 -3.38 1.28
C THR A 65 -38.13 -4.46 1.89
N LEU A 66 -38.76 -5.54 2.38
CA LEU A 66 -38.17 -6.70 3.03
C LEU A 66 -37.47 -7.65 2.03
N LEU A 67 -36.52 -7.13 1.25
CA LEU A 67 -35.53 -7.92 0.53
C LEU A 67 -34.20 -7.18 0.73
N GLN A 68 -33.27 -7.86 1.41
CA GLN A 68 -31.92 -7.46 1.84
C GLN A 68 -31.50 -6.03 1.46
N ASN A 69 -31.35 -5.19 2.48
CA ASN A 69 -30.95 -3.79 2.32
C ASN A 69 -29.63 -3.68 1.53
N PRO A 70 -29.63 -3.15 0.29
CA PRO A 70 -28.42 -3.07 -0.55
C PRO A 70 -27.30 -2.28 0.13
N LYS A 71 -27.63 -1.38 1.07
CA LYS A 71 -26.66 -0.65 1.89
C LYS A 71 -25.93 -1.53 2.90
N ASN A 72 -26.60 -2.54 3.47
CA ASN A 72 -25.97 -3.46 4.42
C ASN A 72 -25.03 -4.41 3.69
N GLU A 73 -25.42 -4.86 2.51
CA GLU A 73 -24.58 -5.72 1.66
C GLU A 73 -23.37 -4.94 1.11
N MET A 74 -23.58 -3.71 0.62
CA MET A 74 -22.48 -2.84 0.21
C MET A 74 -21.55 -2.49 1.38
N ARG A 75 -22.10 -2.27 2.59
CA ARG A 75 -21.29 -2.09 3.81
C ARG A 75 -20.48 -3.34 4.14
N SER A 76 -21.05 -4.54 3.95
CA SER A 76 -20.34 -5.81 4.14
C SER A 76 -19.19 -5.96 3.14
N ILE A 77 -19.43 -5.68 1.85
CA ILE A 77 -18.40 -5.68 0.79
C ILE A 77 -17.31 -4.65 1.10
N MET A 78 -17.67 -3.45 1.55
CA MET A 78 -16.71 -2.44 2.01
C MET A 78 -15.89 -2.93 3.22
N SER A 79 -16.53 -3.59 4.18
CA SER A 79 -15.85 -4.16 5.35
C SER A 79 -14.83 -5.23 4.95
N LEU A 80 -15.21 -6.15 4.06
CA LEU A 80 -14.32 -7.17 3.50
C LEU A 80 -13.13 -6.56 2.74
N ARG A 81 -13.38 -5.52 1.93
CA ARG A 81 -12.30 -4.76 1.27
C ARG A 81 -11.42 -4.00 2.25
N SER A 82 -11.99 -3.46 3.31
CA SER A 82 -11.23 -2.74 4.35
C SER A 82 -10.32 -3.71 5.11
N ALA A 83 -10.81 -4.91 5.42
CA ALA A 83 -10.00 -5.99 5.98
C ALA A 83 -8.89 -6.42 5.01
N ALA A 84 -9.20 -6.57 3.71
CA ALA A 84 -8.19 -6.86 2.69
C ALA A 84 -7.14 -5.75 2.50
N ARG A 85 -7.46 -4.50 2.87
CA ARG A 85 -6.53 -3.35 2.88
C ARG A 85 -5.66 -3.30 4.14
N GLN A 86 -6.04 -3.97 5.23
CA GLN A 86 -5.22 -4.03 6.43
C GLN A 86 -3.98 -4.90 6.18
N TRP A 87 -2.85 -4.43 6.68
CA TRP A 87 -1.59 -5.17 6.63
C TRP A 87 -1.47 -6.03 7.88
N THR A 88 -1.29 -7.33 7.69
CA THR A 88 -0.97 -8.23 8.80
C THR A 88 0.55 -8.28 9.01
N GLN A 89 0.97 -8.68 10.21
CA GLN A 89 2.40 -8.85 10.51
C GLN A 89 3.08 -9.86 9.58
N GLN A 90 2.38 -10.94 9.21
CA GLN A 90 2.86 -11.92 8.22
C GLN A 90 3.07 -11.27 6.85
N GLN A 91 2.14 -10.42 6.40
CA GLN A 91 2.29 -9.69 5.14
C GLN A 91 3.45 -8.68 5.18
N ASP A 92 3.68 -8.03 6.33
CA ASP A 92 4.83 -7.15 6.50
C ASP A 92 6.16 -7.93 6.44
N GLN A 93 6.24 -9.09 7.09
CA GLN A 93 7.41 -9.97 7.00
C GLN A 93 7.67 -10.39 5.55
N GLN A 94 6.64 -10.85 4.83
CA GLN A 94 6.77 -11.21 3.43
C GLN A 94 7.17 -10.02 2.56
N LEU A 95 6.63 -8.82 2.80
CA LEU A 95 7.00 -7.60 2.10
C LEU A 95 8.48 -7.26 2.31
N LEU A 96 8.99 -7.38 3.53
CA LEU A 96 10.40 -7.16 3.85
C LEU A 96 11.29 -8.18 3.14
N THR A 97 10.95 -9.47 3.17
CA THR A 97 11.69 -10.53 2.49
C THR A 97 11.70 -10.32 0.97
N LEU A 98 10.55 -10.04 0.38
CA LEU A 98 10.42 -9.80 -1.06
C LEU A 98 11.15 -8.53 -1.50
N GLN A 99 11.16 -7.49 -0.66
CA GLN A 99 11.97 -6.29 -0.94
C GLN A 99 13.47 -6.62 -0.92
N LEU A 100 13.94 -7.44 0.01
CA LEU A 100 15.35 -7.85 0.05
C LEU A 100 15.74 -8.60 -1.23
N LEU A 101 14.85 -9.46 -1.74
CA LEU A 101 15.09 -10.28 -2.92
C LEU A 101 14.96 -9.50 -4.25
N TYR A 102 13.91 -8.70 -4.38
CA TYR A 102 13.56 -8.02 -5.65
C TYR A 102 13.86 -6.52 -5.65
N GLY A 103 14.27 -5.93 -4.54
CA GLY A 103 14.45 -4.48 -4.39
C GLY A 103 13.12 -3.73 -4.44
N SER A 104 13.14 -2.53 -5.02
CA SER A 104 11.95 -1.66 -5.16
C SER A 104 11.07 -2.02 -6.38
N ARG A 105 11.12 -3.27 -6.86
CA ARG A 105 10.31 -3.74 -8.00
C ARG A 105 8.88 -4.06 -7.56
N TRP A 106 8.15 -3.02 -7.16
CA TRP A 106 6.80 -3.15 -6.59
C TRP A 106 5.78 -3.81 -7.53
N ASN A 107 5.95 -3.66 -8.84
CA ASN A 107 5.11 -4.31 -9.85
C ASN A 107 5.23 -5.84 -9.83
N VAL A 108 6.36 -6.37 -9.35
CA VAL A 108 6.57 -7.82 -9.14
C VAL A 108 6.09 -8.25 -7.76
N ILE A 109 6.40 -7.45 -6.73
CA ILE A 109 6.09 -7.78 -5.33
C ILE A 109 4.59 -7.73 -5.04
N GLY A 110 3.87 -6.74 -5.60
CA GLY A 110 2.44 -6.54 -5.36
C GLY A 110 1.59 -7.78 -5.64
N PRO A 111 1.65 -8.35 -6.85
CA PRO A 111 0.92 -9.56 -7.19
C PRO A 111 1.20 -10.74 -6.24
N LEU A 112 2.45 -10.91 -5.77
CA LEU A 112 2.81 -11.99 -4.83
C LEU A 112 2.16 -11.84 -3.45
N LEU A 113 1.78 -10.62 -3.06
CA LEU A 113 1.14 -10.31 -1.77
C LEU A 113 -0.37 -10.08 -1.89
N ASN A 114 -0.95 -10.21 -3.09
CA ASN A 114 -2.31 -9.77 -3.39
C ASN A 114 -2.54 -8.30 -2.96
N LYS A 115 -1.57 -7.44 -3.23
CA LYS A 115 -1.60 -6.00 -2.93
C LYS A 115 -1.20 -5.21 -4.16
N SER A 116 -1.66 -3.96 -4.27
CA SER A 116 -1.21 -3.11 -5.38
C SER A 116 0.24 -2.66 -5.16
N PRO A 117 1.02 -2.41 -6.23
CA PRO A 117 2.40 -1.92 -6.14
C PRO A 117 2.52 -0.65 -5.26
N THR A 118 1.55 0.25 -5.41
CA THR A 118 1.45 1.49 -4.61
C THR A 118 1.22 1.19 -3.13
N GLN A 119 0.38 0.21 -2.79
CA GLN A 119 0.16 -0.22 -1.40
C GLN A 119 1.47 -0.75 -0.78
N CYS A 120 2.23 -1.57 -1.51
CA CYS A 120 3.49 -2.13 -1.06
C CYS A 120 4.55 -1.04 -0.79
N SER A 121 4.75 -0.12 -1.72
CA SER A 121 5.70 0.99 -1.57
C SER A 121 5.35 1.89 -0.38
N ASN A 122 4.06 2.24 -0.25
CA ASN A 122 3.57 3.05 0.86
C ASN A 122 3.75 2.33 2.21
N ARG A 123 3.47 1.02 2.27
CA ARG A 123 3.66 0.24 3.49
C ARG A 123 5.13 0.17 3.89
N MET A 124 6.02 -0.12 2.95
CA MET A 124 7.47 -0.17 3.20
C MET A 124 7.98 1.16 3.77
N THR A 125 7.54 2.28 3.21
CA THR A 125 7.90 3.61 3.71
C THR A 125 7.46 3.80 5.17
N ARG A 126 6.27 3.32 5.53
CA ARG A 126 5.77 3.37 6.91
C ARG A 126 6.56 2.47 7.86
N LEU A 127 6.85 1.23 7.46
CA LEU A 127 7.66 0.30 8.26
C LEU A 127 9.06 0.86 8.55
N ARG A 128 9.69 1.49 7.55
CA ARG A 128 10.99 2.16 7.74
C ARG A 128 10.91 3.30 8.74
N LYS A 129 9.88 4.15 8.63
CA LYS A 129 9.66 5.26 9.58
C LYS A 129 9.41 4.75 11.00
N GLN A 130 8.62 3.67 11.14
CA GLN A 130 8.34 3.05 12.43
C GLN A 130 9.63 2.51 13.07
N ARG A 131 10.45 1.78 12.31
CA ARG A 131 11.73 1.27 12.79
C ARG A 131 12.67 2.38 13.26
N ILE A 132 12.78 3.47 12.50
CA ILE A 132 13.60 4.64 12.90
C ILE A 132 13.06 5.26 14.20
N ALA A 133 11.74 5.38 14.33
CA ALA A 133 11.11 5.92 15.53
C ALA A 133 11.31 5.00 16.75
N GLU A 134 11.24 3.68 16.57
CA GLU A 134 11.50 2.68 17.60
C GLU A 134 12.98 2.72 18.05
N GLU A 135 13.93 2.80 17.12
CA GLU A 135 15.36 2.95 17.41
C GLU A 135 15.66 4.25 18.17
N ALA A 136 15.04 5.37 17.76
CA ALA A 136 15.17 6.64 18.46
C ALA A 136 14.57 6.60 19.88
N TYR A 137 13.41 5.98 20.06
CA TYR A 137 12.77 5.80 21.36
C TYR A 137 13.60 4.90 22.29
N ALA A 138 14.16 3.81 21.76
CA ALA A 138 15.01 2.91 22.53
C ALA A 138 16.29 3.61 23.02
N THR A 139 16.90 4.44 22.17
CA THR A 139 18.08 5.24 22.52
C THR A 139 17.78 6.27 23.61
N ALA A 140 16.58 6.85 23.60
CA ALA A 140 16.17 7.87 24.57
C ALA A 140 15.81 7.30 25.96
N ASN A 141 15.22 6.10 26.04
CA ASN A 141 14.67 5.55 27.29
C ASN A 141 15.49 4.42 27.90
N ASN A 142 16.47 3.89 27.18
CA ASN A 142 17.42 2.93 27.70
C ASN A 142 18.81 3.49 27.40
N PRO A 143 19.40 4.32 28.29
CA PRO A 143 20.76 4.79 28.10
C PRO A 143 21.62 3.54 28.01
N THR A 144 22.12 3.25 26.81
CA THR A 144 23.09 2.19 26.60
C THR A 144 24.20 2.48 27.62
N PRO A 145 24.61 1.54 28.48
CA PRO A 145 25.79 1.76 29.29
C PRO A 145 26.88 2.18 28.31
N ALA A 146 27.44 3.37 28.52
CA ALA A 146 28.45 3.95 27.66
C ALA A 146 29.40 2.83 27.23
N PRO A 147 29.79 2.72 25.93
CA PRO A 147 30.73 1.71 25.51
C PRO A 147 31.87 1.75 26.52
N ALA A 148 32.06 0.65 27.26
CA ALA A 148 32.99 0.62 28.36
C ALA A 148 34.29 1.26 27.85
N PRO A 149 34.84 2.28 28.54
CA PRO A 149 36.05 2.92 28.07
C PRO A 149 37.03 1.80 27.75
N PRO A 150 37.67 1.80 26.55
CA PRO A 150 38.66 0.79 26.24
C PRO A 150 39.56 0.70 27.45
N ARG A 151 39.63 -0.48 28.06
CA ARG A 151 40.42 -0.73 29.26
C ARG A 151 41.85 -0.38 28.86
N ILE A 152 42.27 0.84 29.16
CA ILE A 152 43.65 1.28 29.01
C ILE A 152 44.41 0.48 30.07
N ALA A 153 44.86 -0.71 29.69
CA ALA A 153 46.04 -1.28 30.29
C ALA A 153 47.18 -0.34 29.88
N ALA A 154 47.58 0.51 30.82
CA ALA A 154 48.83 1.25 30.85
C ALA A 154 49.25 1.97 29.54
N GLY A 155 48.91 3.26 29.47
CA GLY A 155 49.79 4.28 28.93
C GLY A 155 49.94 4.35 27.41
N TYR A 156 49.19 5.24 26.77
CA TYR A 156 49.75 6.10 25.73
C TYR A 156 48.85 7.33 25.50
N GLU A 157 49.32 8.46 25.98
CA GLU A 157 49.09 9.79 25.41
C GLU A 157 50.35 10.50 25.92
N ILE A 158 51.34 10.81 25.10
CA ILE A 158 51.41 11.94 24.18
C ILE A 158 52.76 11.74 23.44
N LEU A 159 52.82 11.99 22.13
CA LEU A 159 53.78 12.89 21.45
C LEU A 159 53.91 12.54 19.97
N LYS A 160 53.64 13.57 19.15
CA LYS A 160 54.21 13.72 17.81
C LYS A 160 55.71 13.43 17.89
N ALA A 161 56.14 12.31 17.32
CA ALA A 161 57.55 12.10 17.00
C ALA A 161 57.68 12.23 15.48
N GLU A 162 58.14 13.39 15.03
CA GLU A 162 58.80 13.48 13.74
C GLU A 162 59.96 12.49 13.76
N LYS A 163 59.97 11.56 12.80
CA LYS A 163 61.02 10.56 12.68
C LYS A 163 62.32 11.26 12.28
N VAL A 164 63.16 11.55 13.27
CA VAL A 164 64.55 11.98 13.05
C VAL A 164 65.34 10.75 12.64
N TRP A 165 65.81 10.71 11.39
CA TRP A 165 66.65 9.65 10.87
C TRP A 165 68.05 9.75 11.47
N THR A 166 68.63 8.63 11.89
CA THR A 166 70.01 8.61 12.39
C THR A 166 71.03 8.69 11.24
N PRO A 167 72.25 9.19 11.48
CA PRO A 167 73.30 9.22 10.46
C PRO A 167 73.65 7.85 9.86
N ALA A 168 73.43 6.76 10.61
CA ALA A 168 73.63 5.40 10.12
C ALA A 168 72.55 4.97 9.11
N GLU A 169 71.30 5.38 9.33
CA GLU A 169 70.18 5.04 8.44
C GLU A 169 70.19 5.91 7.16
N THR A 170 70.77 7.11 7.20
CA THR A 170 70.95 7.94 6.00
C THR A 170 72.09 7.45 5.10
N GLN A 171 73.08 6.73 5.65
CA GLN A 171 74.16 6.12 4.85
C GLN A 171 73.65 4.92 4.03
N ILE A 172 72.77 4.09 4.60
CA ILE A 172 72.16 2.94 3.92
C ILE A 172 71.33 3.37 2.69
N LEU A 173 70.70 4.55 2.74
CA LEU A 173 69.92 5.10 1.62
C LEU A 173 70.78 5.72 0.51
N ARG A 174 72.03 6.10 0.79
CA ARG A 174 72.94 6.61 -0.25
C ARG A 174 73.62 5.50 -1.04
N ASP A 175 73.87 4.35 -0.42
CA ASP A 175 74.57 3.23 -1.08
C ASP A 175 73.63 2.37 -1.97
N LEU A 176 72.36 2.74 -2.09
CA LEU A 176 71.32 2.08 -2.91
C LEU A 176 70.81 2.95 -4.09
N LEU A 177 71.44 4.10 -4.35
CA LEU A 177 71.22 4.97 -5.53
C LEU A 177 72.52 5.13 -6.31
#